data_AF-A0A496A0M4-F1
#
_entry.id   AF-A0A496A0M4-F1
#
_cell.length_a   1.000
_cell.length_b   1.000
_cell.length_c   1.000
_cell.angle_alpha   90.00
_cell.angle_beta   90.00
_cell.angle_gamma   90.00
#
_symmetry.space_group_name_H-M   'P 1'
#
loop_
_entity.id
_entity.type
_entity.pdbx_description
1 polymer ?
#
loop_
_entity_poly.entity_id
_entity_poly.type
_entity_poly.pdbx_seq_one_letter_code
_entity_poly.pdbx_strand_id
1 'polypeptide(L)'
;MDILEMTDLEIYELGTKKLTEQMGTTYATQFLQKCKPRDYDYTADRHKWLADDPDILTMAKQIQEEKALQAKEESVKAERIAAWRSGLLELTDLEIYGLGFKVLAESLGAYGVLRFITQHFKHLNSDQPIDKPQQFQSDSDVSSAMQTMKENKLPQD
;
A
#
# COMPACT_ATOMS: atom_id res chain seq x y z
N MET A 1 -1.56 16.55 3.35
CA MET A 1 -1.61 15.52 4.41
C MET A 1 -0.45 14.60 4.14
N ASP A 2 0.41 14.37 5.11
CA ASP A 2 1.55 13.47 4.93
C ASP A 2 1.10 12.02 5.11
N ILE A 3 1.43 11.15 4.15
CA ILE A 3 1.14 9.71 4.21
C ILE A 3 1.86 9.04 5.39
N LEU A 4 2.99 9.61 5.84
CA LEU A 4 3.74 9.11 7.00
C LEU A 4 3.00 9.34 8.33
N GLU A 5 2.22 10.41 8.44
CA GLU A 5 1.47 10.78 9.65
C GLU A 5 0.09 10.10 9.73
N MET A 6 -0.43 9.59 8.61
CA MET A 6 -1.75 8.95 8.54
C MET A 6 -1.79 7.58 9.22
N THR A 7 -2.93 7.25 9.82
CA THR A 7 -3.24 5.91 10.34
C THR A 7 -3.45 4.89 9.21
N ASP A 8 -3.39 3.58 9.53
CA ASP A 8 -3.67 2.52 8.54
C ASP A 8 -5.09 2.65 7.96
N LEU A 9 -6.06 3.09 8.78
CA LEU A 9 -7.44 3.30 8.37
C LEU A 9 -7.58 4.49 7.42
N GLU A 10 -6.98 5.64 7.74
CA GLU A 10 -7.04 6.82 6.86
C GLU A 10 -6.36 6.56 5.51
N ILE A 11 -5.25 5.80 5.49
CA ILE A 11 -4.60 5.36 4.23
C ILE A 11 -5.53 4.43 3.44
N TYR A 12 -6.21 3.51 4.12
CA TYR A 12 -7.16 2.60 3.49
C TYR A 12 -8.39 3.32 2.92
N GLU A 13 -8.95 4.28 3.65
CA GLU A 13 -10.06 5.11 3.20
C GLU A 13 -9.65 6.02 2.04
N LEU A 14 -8.49 6.69 2.13
CA LEU A 14 -7.96 7.52 1.05
C LEU A 14 -7.67 6.71 -0.22
N GLY A 15 -7.05 5.54 -0.10
CA GLY A 15 -6.79 4.65 -1.23
C GLY A 15 -8.07 4.14 -1.89
N THR A 16 -9.06 3.72 -1.10
CA THR A 16 -10.36 3.25 -1.59
C THR A 16 -11.12 4.37 -2.29
N LYS A 17 -11.09 5.58 -1.73
CA LYS A 17 -11.62 6.79 -2.35
C LYS A 17 -10.93 7.10 -3.68
N LYS A 18 -9.60 7.06 -3.74
CA LYS A 18 -8.82 7.35 -4.97
C LYS A 18 -9.04 6.33 -6.08
N LEU A 19 -9.12 5.04 -5.73
CA LEU A 19 -9.55 3.99 -6.65
C LEU A 19 -10.94 4.29 -7.21
N THR A 20 -11.91 4.62 -6.35
CA THR A 20 -13.30 4.91 -6.78
C THR A 20 -13.39 6.16 -7.65
N GLU A 21 -12.66 7.23 -7.32
CA GLU A 21 -12.60 8.48 -8.10
C GLU A 21 -11.98 8.29 -9.49
N GLN A 22 -10.94 7.47 -9.62
CA GLN A 22 -10.19 7.29 -10.88
C GLN A 22 -10.72 6.15 -11.76
N MET A 23 -11.35 5.14 -11.15
CA MET A 23 -11.74 3.89 -11.80
C MET A 23 -13.26 3.66 -11.81
N GLY A 24 -14.03 4.42 -11.03
CA GLY A 24 -15.43 4.15 -10.78
C GLY A 24 -15.66 2.95 -9.86
N THR A 25 -16.82 2.91 -9.22
CA THR A 25 -17.16 1.92 -8.18
C THR A 25 -17.01 0.47 -8.67
N THR A 26 -17.39 0.18 -9.91
CA THR A 26 -17.34 -1.18 -10.48
C THR A 26 -15.92 -1.72 -10.53
N TYR A 27 -14.99 -1.01 -11.17
CA TYR A 27 -13.61 -1.47 -11.32
C TYR A 27 -12.80 -1.33 -10.03
N ALA A 28 -13.09 -0.34 -9.18
CA ALA A 28 -12.54 -0.28 -7.83
C ALA A 28 -12.94 -1.51 -6.99
N THR A 29 -14.20 -1.93 -7.07
CA THR A 29 -14.68 -3.15 -6.40
C THR A 29 -14.01 -4.40 -6.97
N GLN A 30 -13.91 -4.52 -8.30
CA GLN A 30 -13.24 -5.65 -8.95
C GLN A 30 -11.75 -5.72 -8.59
N PHE A 31 -11.05 -4.57 -8.54
CA PHE A 31 -9.67 -4.48 -8.07
C PHE A 31 -9.55 -5.04 -6.65
N LEU A 32 -10.34 -4.53 -5.70
CA LEU A 32 -10.28 -4.96 -4.30
C LEU A 32 -10.64 -6.43 -4.11
N GLN A 33 -11.74 -6.91 -4.70
CA GLN A 33 -12.16 -8.31 -4.60
C GLN A 33 -11.13 -9.29 -5.18
N LYS A 34 -10.47 -8.92 -6.27
CA LYS A 34 -9.48 -9.79 -6.92
C LYS A 34 -8.11 -9.67 -6.28
N CYS A 35 -7.74 -8.49 -5.77
CA CYS A 35 -6.46 -8.18 -5.15
C CYS A 35 -6.19 -9.08 -3.94
N LYS A 36 -5.56 -10.22 -4.23
CA LYS A 36 -5.08 -11.22 -3.29
C LYS A 36 -3.56 -11.22 -3.28
N PRO A 37 -2.90 -11.69 -2.21
CA PRO A 37 -1.49 -12.03 -2.30
C PRO A 37 -1.37 -13.08 -3.40
N ARG A 38 -0.54 -12.82 -4.42
CA ARG A 38 -0.18 -13.87 -5.36
C ARG A 38 0.85 -14.76 -4.70
N ASP A 39 0.69 -16.07 -4.82
CA ASP A 39 1.72 -17.08 -4.55
C ASP A 39 2.84 -17.06 -5.62
N TYR A 40 3.15 -15.88 -6.17
CA TYR A 40 4.11 -15.72 -7.25
C TYR A 40 5.52 -15.75 -6.69
N ASP A 41 6.15 -16.91 -6.82
CA ASP A 41 7.54 -17.12 -6.44
C ASP A 41 8.50 -16.33 -7.35
N TYR A 42 8.70 -15.07 -7.00
CA TYR A 42 9.65 -14.15 -7.66
C TYR A 42 11.10 -14.68 -7.64
N THR A 43 11.40 -15.66 -6.80
CA THR A 43 12.72 -16.30 -6.70
C THR A 43 13.04 -17.13 -7.94
N ALA A 44 12.03 -17.73 -8.58
CA ALA A 44 12.22 -18.56 -9.78
C ALA A 44 12.55 -17.73 -11.03
N ASP A 45 11.92 -16.57 -11.22
CA ASP A 45 12.16 -15.74 -12.41
C ASP A 45 13.41 -14.86 -12.30
N ARG A 46 13.80 -14.43 -11.08
CA ARG A 46 14.99 -13.59 -10.84
C ARG A 46 16.29 -14.21 -11.41
N HIS A 47 16.42 -15.53 -11.35
CA HIS A 47 17.66 -16.22 -11.72
C HIS A 47 17.78 -16.54 -13.22
N LYS A 48 16.68 -16.46 -14.00
CA LYS A 48 16.68 -16.79 -15.44
C LYS A 48 17.63 -15.90 -16.25
N TRP A 49 17.78 -14.64 -15.84
CA TRP A 49 18.65 -13.66 -16.48
C TRP A 49 20.15 -13.89 -16.26
N LEU A 50 20.50 -14.62 -15.20
CA LEU A 50 21.88 -14.87 -14.78
C LEU A 50 22.30 -16.33 -15.00
N ALA A 51 21.43 -17.14 -15.60
CA ALA A 51 21.63 -18.58 -15.76
C ALA A 51 22.84 -18.94 -16.64
N ASP A 52 23.19 -18.07 -17.59
CA ASP A 52 24.24 -18.28 -18.59
C ASP A 52 25.49 -17.39 -18.39
N ASP A 53 25.62 -16.71 -17.24
CA ASP A 53 26.67 -15.72 -16.91
C ASP A 53 27.00 -14.73 -18.07
N PRO A 54 25.99 -13.98 -18.58
CA PRO A 54 26.15 -13.12 -19.74
C PRO A 54 27.14 -11.98 -19.48
N ASP A 55 27.95 -11.63 -20.49
CA ASP A 55 28.87 -10.51 -20.41
C ASP A 55 28.14 -9.14 -20.29
N ILE A 56 28.87 -8.12 -19.84
CA ILE A 56 28.31 -6.78 -19.58
C ILE A 56 27.65 -6.14 -20.82
N LEU A 57 28.16 -6.38 -22.03
CA LEU A 57 27.57 -5.85 -23.26
C LEU A 57 26.30 -6.60 -23.62
N THR A 58 26.27 -7.93 -23.44
CA THR A 58 25.08 -8.76 -23.60
C THR A 58 23.98 -8.36 -22.61
N MET A 59 24.31 -8.19 -21.32
CA MET A 59 23.37 -7.69 -20.30
C MET A 59 22.84 -6.28 -20.64
N ALA A 60 23.72 -5.35 -21.03
CA ALA A 60 23.32 -3.99 -21.40
C ALA A 60 22.35 -3.98 -22.61
N LYS A 61 22.60 -4.85 -23.59
CA LYS A 61 21.73 -5.03 -24.75
C LYS A 61 20.37 -5.60 -24.37
N GLN A 62 20.32 -6.66 -23.56
CA GLN A 62 19.06 -7.25 -23.06
C GLN A 62 18.22 -6.21 -22.31
N ILE A 63 18.83 -5.43 -21.40
CA ILE A 63 18.17 -4.33 -20.68
C ILE A 63 17.60 -3.27 -21.63
N GLN A 64 18.30 -2.97 -22.74
CA GLN A 64 17.81 -2.00 -23.73
C GLN A 64 16.65 -2.55 -24.57
N GLU A 65 16.72 -3.81 -25.00
CA GLU A 65 15.65 -4.49 -25.74
C GLU A 65 14.38 -4.61 -24.89
N GLU A 66 14.51 -4.97 -23.61
CA GLU A 66 13.38 -5.01 -22.69
C GLU A 66 12.77 -3.65 -22.40
N LYS A 67 13.57 -2.59 -22.20
CA LYS A 67 13.03 -1.23 -22.04
C LYS A 67 12.23 -0.79 -23.26
N ALA A 68 12.66 -1.16 -24.46
CA ALA A 68 11.91 -0.89 -25.69
C ALA A 68 10.60 -1.69 -25.77
N LEU A 69 10.62 -2.96 -25.35
CA LEU A 69 9.41 -3.80 -25.26
C LEU A 69 8.43 -3.26 -24.23
N GLN A 70 8.90 -2.92 -23.02
CA GLN A 70 8.11 -2.34 -21.95
C GLN A 70 7.46 -1.02 -22.38
N ALA A 71 8.21 -0.11 -23.00
CA ALA A 71 7.66 1.16 -23.50
C ALA A 71 6.55 0.94 -24.55
N LYS A 72 6.70 -0.08 -25.43
CA LYS A 72 5.66 -0.46 -26.39
C LYS A 72 4.43 -1.03 -25.70
N GLU A 73 4.59 -1.91 -24.71
CA GLU A 73 3.47 -2.42 -23.92
C GLU A 73 2.75 -1.32 -23.14
N GLU A 74 3.49 -0.37 -22.56
CA GLU A 74 2.93 0.78 -21.85
C GLU A 74 2.11 1.68 -22.77
N SER A 75 2.55 1.89 -24.02
CA SER A 75 1.74 2.59 -25.04
C SER A 75 0.41 1.88 -25.31
N VAL A 76 0.44 0.56 -25.54
CA VAL A 76 -0.78 -0.23 -25.80
C VAL A 76 -1.72 -0.23 -24.58
N LYS A 77 -1.17 -0.34 -23.37
CA LYS A 77 -1.94 -0.24 -22.11
C LYS A 77 -2.56 1.16 -21.97
N ALA A 78 -1.84 2.23 -22.29
CA ALA A 78 -2.35 3.60 -22.23
C ALA A 78 -3.48 3.85 -23.25
N GLU A 79 -3.33 3.38 -24.49
CA GLU A 79 -4.39 3.44 -25.51
C GLU A 79 -5.66 2.69 -25.07
N ARG A 80 -5.52 1.50 -24.50
CA ARG A 80 -6.65 0.72 -23.99
C ARG A 80 -7.33 1.39 -22.80
N ILE A 81 -6.58 1.98 -21.86
CA ILE A 81 -7.12 2.79 -20.76
C ILE A 81 -7.86 4.03 -21.30
N ALA A 82 -7.36 4.68 -22.35
CA ALA A 82 -8.03 5.83 -22.96
C ALA A 82 -9.36 5.43 -23.62
N ALA A 83 -9.38 4.34 -24.39
CA ALA A 83 -10.61 3.81 -25.00
C ALA A 83 -11.64 3.35 -23.95
N TRP A 84 -11.18 2.74 -22.85
CA TRP A 84 -12.03 2.41 -21.70
C TRP A 84 -12.65 3.66 -21.06
N ARG A 85 -11.86 4.72 -20.81
CA ARG A 85 -12.37 6.01 -20.30
C ARG A 85 -13.40 6.66 -21.24
N SER A 86 -13.35 6.34 -22.54
CA SER A 86 -14.34 6.77 -23.54
C SER A 86 -15.56 5.84 -23.66
N GLY A 87 -15.65 4.78 -22.85
CA GLY A 87 -16.74 3.78 -22.89
C GLY A 87 -16.68 2.84 -24.11
N LEU A 88 -15.55 2.76 -24.80
CA LEU A 88 -15.40 1.97 -26.03
C LEU A 88 -14.97 0.52 -25.79
N LEU A 89 -14.44 0.20 -24.62
CA LEU A 89 -14.06 -1.16 -24.24
C LEU A 89 -14.06 -1.37 -22.72
N GLU A 90 -14.14 -2.64 -22.32
CA GLU A 90 -13.94 -3.10 -20.94
C GLU A 90 -12.46 -3.42 -20.68
N LEU A 91 -11.98 -3.10 -19.48
CA LEU A 91 -10.64 -3.50 -19.03
C LEU A 91 -10.60 -5.00 -18.68
N THR A 92 -9.49 -5.66 -19.03
CA THR A 92 -9.21 -7.02 -18.53
C THR A 92 -8.77 -6.97 -17.06
N ASP A 93 -8.86 -8.11 -16.36
CA ASP A 93 -8.40 -8.23 -14.96
C ASP A 93 -6.98 -7.70 -14.75
N LEU A 94 -6.04 -8.04 -15.64
CA LEU A 94 -4.65 -7.58 -15.55
C LEU A 94 -4.53 -6.05 -15.68
N GLU A 95 -5.39 -5.43 -16.48
CA GLU A 95 -5.41 -3.98 -16.67
C GLU A 95 -6.07 -3.25 -15.50
N ILE A 96 -7.15 -3.82 -14.94
CA ILE A 96 -7.77 -3.35 -13.69
C ILE A 96 -6.73 -3.36 -12.56
N TYR A 97 -5.96 -4.44 -12.47
CA TYR A 97 -4.84 -4.56 -11.54
C TYR A 97 -3.77 -3.49 -11.76
N GLY A 98 -3.22 -3.40 -12.98
CA GLY A 98 -2.17 -2.44 -13.30
C GLY A 98 -2.61 -0.99 -13.07
N LEU A 99 -3.84 -0.65 -13.44
CA LEU A 99 -4.42 0.67 -13.23
C LEU A 99 -4.66 0.96 -11.74
N GLY A 100 -5.19 0.01 -10.97
CA GLY A 100 -5.43 0.18 -9.53
C GLY A 100 -4.13 0.37 -8.74
N PHE A 101 -3.11 -0.44 -9.01
CA PHE A 101 -1.77 -0.25 -8.45
C PHE A 101 -1.16 1.10 -8.83
N LYS A 102 -1.32 1.54 -10.08
CA LYS A 102 -0.85 2.86 -10.54
C LYS A 102 -1.56 4.00 -9.79
N VAL A 103 -2.89 3.95 -9.68
CA VAL A 103 -3.69 4.95 -8.93
C VAL A 103 -3.26 5.04 -7.47
N LEU A 104 -3.04 3.90 -6.80
CA LEU A 104 -2.55 3.88 -5.42
C LEU A 104 -1.12 4.42 -5.30
N ALA A 105 -0.22 4.05 -6.22
CA ALA A 105 1.17 4.52 -6.21
C ALA A 105 1.28 6.04 -6.46
N GLU A 106 0.49 6.58 -7.40
CA GLU A 106 0.42 8.02 -7.69
C GLU A 106 -0.23 8.81 -6.53
N SER A 107 -1.15 8.19 -5.78
CA SER A 107 -1.89 8.86 -4.69
C SER A 107 -1.24 8.76 -3.31
N LEU A 108 -0.54 7.65 -3.03
CA LEU A 108 -0.05 7.29 -1.69
C LEU A 108 1.47 7.03 -1.64
N GLY A 109 2.14 6.96 -2.79
CA GLY A 109 3.53 6.52 -2.88
C GLY A 109 3.72 5.04 -2.48
N ALA A 110 4.95 4.52 -2.64
CA ALA A 110 5.25 3.11 -2.38
C ALA A 110 4.96 2.68 -0.93
N TYR A 111 5.22 3.56 0.04
CA TYR A 111 4.97 3.28 1.47
C TYR A 111 3.47 3.19 1.79
N GLY A 112 2.66 4.14 1.29
CA GLY A 112 1.22 4.13 1.48
C GLY A 112 0.53 2.98 0.74
N VAL A 113 1.02 2.59 -0.45
CA VAL A 113 0.59 1.36 -1.15
C VAL A 113 0.79 0.12 -0.27
N LEU A 114 1.96 -0.02 0.36
CA LEU A 114 2.24 -1.17 1.24
C LEU A 114 1.25 -1.23 2.42
N ARG A 115 1.07 -0.10 3.13
CA ARG A 115 0.13 -0.02 4.26
C ARG A 115 -1.33 -0.24 3.83
N PHE A 116 -1.74 0.30 2.70
CA PHE A 116 -3.06 0.07 2.10
C PHE A 116 -3.32 -1.43 1.90
N ILE A 117 -2.37 -2.14 1.28
CA ILE A 117 -2.47 -3.57 0.99
C ILE A 117 -2.49 -4.41 2.29
N THR A 118 -1.62 -4.08 3.25
CA THR A 118 -1.62 -4.73 4.56
C THR A 118 -2.97 -4.54 5.28
N GLN A 119 -3.53 -3.34 5.28
CA GLN A 119 -4.84 -3.08 5.90
C GLN A 119 -5.99 -3.78 5.15
N HIS A 120 -5.94 -3.82 3.82
CA HIS A 120 -6.91 -4.54 3.01
C HIS A 120 -6.93 -6.04 3.34
N PHE A 121 -5.77 -6.68 3.51
CA PHE A 121 -5.69 -8.08 3.91
C PHE A 121 -6.09 -8.34 5.36
N LYS A 122 -5.86 -7.40 6.29
CA LYS A 122 -6.47 -7.48 7.63
C LYS A 122 -8.00 -7.48 7.52
N HIS A 123 -8.59 -6.62 6.69
CA HIS A 123 -10.05 -6.57 6.49
C HIS A 123 -10.62 -7.84 5.84
N LEU A 124 -9.92 -8.43 4.85
CA LEU A 124 -10.38 -9.65 4.16
C LEU A 124 -10.31 -10.92 5.03
N ASN A 125 -9.41 -10.97 6.01
CA ASN A 125 -9.22 -12.14 6.88
C ASN A 125 -9.97 -12.04 8.23
N SER A 126 -10.88 -11.06 8.38
CA SER A 126 -11.43 -10.67 9.68
C SER A 126 -12.96 -10.78 9.76
N ASP A 127 -13.43 -11.89 10.35
CA ASP A 127 -14.73 -11.95 11.06
C ASP A 127 -14.65 -11.28 12.45
N GLN A 128 -13.73 -10.33 12.66
CA GLN A 128 -13.52 -9.61 13.92
C GLN A 128 -13.72 -8.10 13.75
N PRO A 129 -14.35 -7.43 14.74
CA PRO A 129 -14.47 -5.99 14.75
C PRO A 129 -13.10 -5.33 14.97
N ILE A 130 -12.85 -4.22 14.28
CA ILE A 130 -11.63 -3.43 14.40
C ILE A 130 -11.51 -2.92 15.85
N ASP A 131 -10.41 -3.28 16.53
CA ASP A 131 -10.03 -2.67 17.79
C ASP A 131 -9.86 -1.16 17.57
N LYS A 132 -10.64 -0.36 18.30
CA LYS A 132 -10.53 1.10 18.27
C LYS A 132 -9.14 1.48 18.76
N PRO A 133 -8.50 2.52 18.20
CA PRO A 133 -7.20 2.96 18.68
C PRO A 133 -7.29 3.26 20.17
N GLN A 134 -6.44 2.59 20.97
CA GLN A 134 -6.27 2.93 22.37
C GLN A 134 -5.91 4.42 22.44
N GLN A 135 -6.72 5.18 23.18
CA GLN A 135 -6.33 6.54 23.55
C GLN A 135 -4.98 6.44 24.28
N PHE A 136 -3.95 7.07 23.72
CA PHE A 136 -2.76 7.40 24.49
C PHE A 136 -3.24 8.24 25.67
N GLN A 137 -3.23 7.65 26.87
CA GLN A 137 -3.43 8.41 28.10
C GLN A 137 -2.28 9.41 28.19
N SER A 138 -2.62 10.69 28.24
CA SER A 138 -1.64 11.76 28.39
C SER A 138 -1.18 11.79 29.84
N ASP A 139 -0.05 11.15 30.14
CA ASP A 139 0.65 11.31 31.41
C ASP A 139 1.33 12.68 31.47
N SER A 140 0.50 13.73 31.55
CA SER A 140 0.91 15.09 31.89
C SER A 140 0.66 15.35 33.37
N ASP A 141 1.39 14.65 34.24
CA ASP A 141 1.39 14.91 35.70
C ASP A 141 2.82 14.87 36.27
N VAL A 142 3.70 15.71 35.70
CA VAL A 142 4.98 16.08 36.33
C VAL A 142 4.82 17.44 37.02
N SER A 143 4.16 17.46 38.19
CA SER A 143 4.48 18.42 39.28
C SER A 143 3.63 18.20 40.55
N SER A 144 4.13 17.40 41.51
CA SER A 144 4.06 17.69 42.96
C SER A 144 4.64 16.56 43.82
N ALA A 145 5.96 16.56 43.97
CA ALA A 145 6.66 15.70 44.93
C ALA A 145 7.81 16.46 45.65
N MET A 146 7.52 17.69 46.10
CA MET A 146 8.43 18.49 46.96
C MET A 146 7.68 19.25 48.07
N GLN A 147 6.92 18.50 48.87
CA GLN A 147 6.40 18.84 50.20
C GLN A 147 5.76 17.54 50.73
N THR A 148 6.07 16.97 51.90
CA THR A 148 6.72 17.49 53.10
C THR A 148 7.53 16.39 53.81
N MET A 149 8.85 16.56 53.95
CA MET A 149 9.58 15.94 55.05
C MET A 149 9.41 16.80 56.31
N LYS A 150 8.51 16.43 57.21
CA LYS A 150 8.60 16.80 58.64
C LYS A 150 7.70 15.95 59.53
N GLU A 151 8.31 15.48 60.61
CA GLU A 151 7.72 15.07 61.89
C GLU A 151 6.45 14.20 61.88
N ASN A 152 6.62 12.93 62.27
CA ASN A 152 5.73 12.35 63.28
C ASN A 152 6.55 11.66 64.37
N LYS A 153 6.41 12.19 65.59
CA LYS A 153 6.92 11.60 66.85
C LYS A 153 5.92 10.55 67.37
N LEU A 154 6.43 9.47 67.95
CA LEU A 154 5.77 8.74 69.08
C LEU A 154 5.90 9.58 70.37
N PRO A 155 5.17 9.33 71.50
CA PRO A 155 4.31 8.18 71.89
C PRO A 155 2.81 8.55 71.72
N GLN A 156 1.75 7.90 72.25
CA GLN A 156 1.48 6.94 73.36
C GLN A 156 0.49 5.83 72.91
N ASP A 157 0.11 4.81 73.69
CA ASP A 157 0.37 4.43 75.12
C ASP A 157 1.11 3.08 75.24
#